data_AF-A0A3P7K0B2-F1
#
_entry.id   AF-A0A3P7K0B2-F1
#
_cell.length_a   1.000
_cell.length_b   1.000
_cell.length_c   1.000
_cell.angle_alpha   90.00
_cell.angle_beta   90.00
_cell.angle_gamma   90.00
#
_symmetry.space_group_name_H-M   'P 1'
#
loop_
_entity.id
_entity.type
_entity.pdbx_description
1 polymer ?
#
loop_
_entity_poly.entity_id
_entity_poly.type
_entity_poly.pdbx_seq_one_letter_code
_entity_poly.pdbx_strand_id
1 'polypeptide(L)'
;MNSTRARSQFVDLLGEDEHSYGINQKGIARHCGVEVAVCDPLPYRDCIVGILFDGPGRKISFYRNGEYLCTPFTEIDVSETLYPMISSTAQQSRFVVENQSCLYIAHSLTEAALLRVHCMSGSSYAHLPLPRTLVLRLGQMERRRHRLRRTPTKTRPVA
;
A
#
# COMPACT_ATOMS: atom_id res chain seq x y z
N MET A 1 -14.55 2.10 -48.55
CA MET A 1 -14.34 1.48 -47.22
C MET A 1 -13.76 2.55 -46.31
N ASN A 2 -14.61 3.20 -45.49
CA ASN A 2 -14.15 4.18 -44.52
C ASN A 2 -13.52 3.46 -43.33
N SER A 3 -12.20 3.50 -43.23
CA SER A 3 -11.48 3.08 -42.03
C SER A 3 -11.73 4.12 -40.93
N THR A 4 -12.73 3.88 -40.10
CA THR A 4 -12.96 4.67 -38.89
C THR A 4 -11.81 4.36 -37.94
N ARG A 5 -10.76 5.18 -37.94
CA ARG A 5 -9.72 5.12 -36.91
C ARG A 5 -10.41 5.31 -35.56
N ALA A 6 -10.41 4.27 -34.73
CA ALA A 6 -10.83 4.37 -33.34
C ALA A 6 -10.01 5.49 -32.70
N ARG A 7 -10.70 6.50 -32.16
CA ARG A 7 -10.06 7.65 -31.53
C ARG A 7 -9.50 7.17 -30.19
N SER A 8 -8.19 6.93 -30.11
CA SER A 8 -7.54 6.59 -28.85
C SER A 8 -7.72 7.75 -27.87
N GLN A 9 -8.38 7.50 -26.75
CA GLN A 9 -8.54 8.44 -25.65
C GLN A 9 -7.69 7.98 -24.49
N PHE A 10 -7.06 8.94 -23.81
CA PHE A 10 -6.41 8.67 -22.54
C PHE A 10 -7.49 8.60 -21.46
N VAL A 11 -7.54 7.48 -20.76
CA VAL A 11 -8.51 7.23 -19.69
C VAL A 11 -7.77 7.04 -18.36
N ASP A 12 -8.44 7.42 -17.28
CA ASP A 12 -8.00 7.07 -15.93
C ASP A 12 -8.36 5.60 -15.68
N LEU A 13 -7.39 4.70 -15.81
CA LEU A 13 -7.60 3.27 -15.64
C LEU A 13 -8.05 2.90 -14.21
N LEU A 14 -7.50 3.59 -13.21
CA LEU A 14 -7.86 3.35 -11.81
C LEU A 14 -9.16 4.07 -11.48
N GLY A 15 -10.12 3.32 -10.95
CA GLY A 15 -11.47 3.76 -10.64
C GLY A 15 -12.42 3.76 -11.84
N GLU A 16 -12.01 3.21 -12.99
CA GLU A 16 -12.90 2.99 -14.14
C GLU A 16 -14.01 1.98 -13.79
N ASP A 17 -13.69 0.98 -12.97
CA ASP A 17 -14.56 -0.11 -12.53
C ASP A 17 -14.66 -0.20 -10.99
N GLU A 18 -15.34 -1.24 -10.51
CA GLU A 18 -15.51 -1.56 -9.09
C GLU A 18 -14.25 -2.16 -8.42
N HIS A 19 -13.25 -2.58 -9.20
CA HIS A 19 -12.09 -3.30 -8.67
C HIS A 19 -10.95 -2.38 -8.24
N SER A 20 -11.09 -1.07 -8.48
CA SER A 20 -10.03 -0.11 -8.21
C SER A 20 -10.54 1.20 -7.62
N TYR A 21 -9.71 1.80 -6.78
CA TYR A 21 -9.91 3.10 -6.14
C TYR A 21 -8.70 3.96 -6.49
N GLY A 22 -8.92 5.13 -7.07
CA GLY A 22 -7.82 5.96 -7.58
C GLY A 22 -8.01 7.44 -7.36
N ILE A 23 -6.91 8.17 -7.14
CA ILE A 23 -6.88 9.62 -7.34
C ILE A 23 -5.96 9.93 -8.52
N ASN A 24 -6.40 10.77 -9.44
CA ASN A 24 -5.59 11.15 -10.60
C ASN A 24 -4.79 12.43 -10.35
N GLN A 25 -3.90 12.78 -11.30
CA GLN A 25 -3.04 13.97 -11.20
C GLN A 25 -3.84 15.28 -11.09
N LYS A 26 -5.10 15.33 -11.54
CA LYS A 26 -5.95 16.52 -11.48
C LYS A 26 -6.61 16.73 -10.12
N GLY A 27 -6.38 15.84 -9.14
CA GLY A 27 -7.02 15.90 -7.83
C GLY A 27 -8.45 15.33 -7.81
N ILE A 28 -8.76 14.44 -8.76
CA ILE A 28 -10.07 13.78 -8.88
C ILE A 28 -9.95 12.36 -8.32
N ALA A 29 -10.79 12.03 -7.35
CA ALA A 29 -11.01 10.66 -6.89
C ALA A 29 -12.00 9.95 -7.81
N ARG A 30 -11.70 8.70 -8.16
CA ARG A 30 -12.47 7.89 -9.09
C ARG A 30 -12.68 6.46 -8.56
N HIS A 31 -13.90 5.95 -8.68
CA HIS A 31 -14.30 4.56 -8.39
C HIS A 31 -15.63 4.25 -9.08
N CYS A 32 -15.80 3.05 -9.67
CA CYS A 32 -17.00 2.67 -10.43
C CYS A 32 -17.36 3.69 -11.53
N GLY A 33 -16.36 4.31 -12.14
CA GLY A 33 -16.54 5.36 -13.16
C GLY A 33 -17.01 6.70 -12.62
N VAL A 34 -17.33 6.83 -11.33
CA VAL A 34 -17.78 8.07 -10.68
C VAL A 34 -16.57 8.93 -10.31
N GLU A 35 -16.65 10.22 -10.58
CA GLU A 35 -15.59 11.20 -10.33
C GLU A 35 -16.01 12.23 -9.28
N VAL A 36 -15.12 12.52 -8.34
CA VAL A 36 -15.30 13.58 -7.32
C VAL A 36 -14.01 14.39 -7.20
N ALA A 37 -14.09 15.72 -7.28
CA ALA A 37 -12.95 16.59 -6.99
C ALA A 37 -12.69 16.62 -5.48
N VAL A 38 -11.47 16.28 -5.06
CA VAL A 38 -11.13 16.08 -3.64
C VAL A 38 -9.94 16.92 -3.17
N CYS A 39 -9.15 17.44 -4.11
CA CYS A 39 -8.07 18.38 -3.82
C CYS A 39 -7.68 19.16 -5.08
N ASP A 40 -6.80 20.14 -4.91
CA ASP A 40 -6.12 20.78 -6.03
C ASP A 40 -5.25 19.77 -6.81
N PRO A 41 -4.97 20.04 -8.10
CA PRO A 41 -4.08 19.21 -8.90
C PRO A 41 -2.74 18.91 -8.22
N LEU A 42 -2.30 17.67 -8.33
CA LEU A 42 -1.01 17.23 -7.79
C LEU A 42 0.14 17.77 -8.67
N PRO A 43 1.25 18.22 -8.08
CA PRO A 43 2.41 18.64 -8.86
C PRO A 43 2.97 17.53 -9.74
N TYR A 44 3.40 17.86 -10.96
CA TYR A 44 3.98 16.90 -11.92
C TYR A 44 5.39 16.41 -11.53
N ARG A 45 6.10 17.13 -10.67
CA ARG A 45 7.45 16.82 -10.22
C ARG A 45 7.55 17.01 -8.72
N ASP A 46 8.48 16.29 -8.09
CA ASP A 46 8.83 16.44 -6.68
C ASP A 46 7.61 16.33 -5.73
N CYS A 47 6.66 15.46 -6.10
CA CYS A 47 5.47 15.18 -5.32
C CYS A 47 5.52 13.75 -4.77
N ILE A 48 5.45 13.64 -3.45
CA ILE A 48 5.29 12.36 -2.75
C ILE A 48 3.81 12.20 -2.43
N VAL A 49 3.18 11.18 -3.00
CA VAL A 49 1.81 10.79 -2.65
C VAL A 49 1.87 9.66 -1.63
N GLY A 50 1.43 9.95 -0.41
CA GLY A 50 1.23 8.93 0.62
C GLY A 50 -0.16 8.33 0.51
N ILE A 51 -0.25 7.01 0.71
CA ILE A 51 -1.52 6.27 0.72
C ILE A 51 -1.59 5.52 2.05
N LEU A 52 -2.64 5.76 2.82
CA LEU A 52 -2.96 5.02 4.02
C LEU A 52 -4.23 4.22 3.80
N PHE A 53 -4.10 2.89 3.83
CA PHE A 53 -5.25 2.00 3.89
C PHE A 53 -5.52 1.64 5.35
N ASP A 54 -6.64 2.12 5.87
CA ASP A 54 -7.19 1.71 7.16
C ASP A 54 -8.11 0.50 6.93
N GLY A 55 -7.54 -0.70 7.11
CA GLY A 55 -8.26 -1.96 6.92
C GLY A 55 -9.51 -2.09 7.83
N PRO A 56 -9.37 -1.95 9.17
CA PRO A 56 -10.51 -1.99 10.08
C PRO A 56 -11.58 -0.93 9.78
N GLY A 57 -11.16 0.31 9.47
CA GLY A 57 -12.08 1.39 9.12
C GLY A 57 -12.64 1.28 7.69
N ARG A 58 -12.06 0.43 6.84
CA ARG A 58 -12.35 0.29 5.41
C ARG A 58 -12.24 1.62 4.66
N LYS A 59 -11.14 2.35 4.86
CA LYS A 59 -10.91 3.68 4.28
C LYS A 59 -9.56 3.77 3.58
N ILE A 60 -9.49 4.61 2.54
CA ILE A 60 -8.22 5.04 1.93
C ILE A 60 -8.09 6.55 2.10
N SER A 61 -6.99 6.96 2.71
CA SER A 61 -6.61 8.36 2.85
C SER A 61 -5.36 8.66 2.02
N PHE A 62 -5.33 9.85 1.44
CA PHE A 62 -4.21 10.36 0.66
C PHE A 62 -3.48 11.47 1.41
N TYR A 63 -2.17 11.55 1.18
CA TYR A 63 -1.28 12.54 1.74
C TYR A 63 -0.41 13.12 0.63
N ARG A 64 -0.08 14.40 0.72
CA ARG A 64 0.86 15.06 -0.18
C ARG A 64 2.05 15.56 0.61
N ASN A 65 3.24 15.08 0.29
CA ASN A 65 4.49 15.46 0.96
C ASN A 65 4.43 15.30 2.49
N GLY A 66 3.73 14.27 2.96
CA GLY A 66 3.55 13.97 4.39
C GLY A 66 2.37 14.68 5.06
N GLU A 67 1.72 15.64 4.39
CA GLU A 67 0.54 16.33 4.91
C GLU A 67 -0.75 15.63 4.48
N TYR A 68 -1.73 15.59 5.38
CA TYR A 68 -3.05 15.02 5.09
C TYR A 68 -3.71 15.79 3.94
N LEU A 69 -4.23 15.04 2.96
CA LEU A 69 -4.92 15.61 1.81
C LEU A 69 -6.42 15.37 1.89
N CYS A 70 -6.85 14.11 1.86
CA CYS A 70 -8.26 13.73 1.87
C CYS A 70 -8.47 12.25 2.23
N THR A 71 -9.72 11.88 2.51
CA THR A 71 -10.16 10.48 2.67
C THR A 71 -11.39 10.26 1.77
N PRO A 72 -11.20 10.09 0.46
CA PRO A 72 -12.31 10.10 -0.49
C PRO A 72 -13.04 8.76 -0.59
N PHE A 73 -12.43 7.68 -0.09
CA PHE A 73 -12.99 6.34 -0.15
C PHE A 73 -13.25 5.81 1.25
N THR A 74 -14.52 5.47 1.51
CA THR A 74 -14.99 4.85 2.73
C THR A 74 -15.83 3.63 2.37
N GLU A 75 -15.99 2.71 3.32
CA GLU A 75 -16.77 1.48 3.11
C GLU A 75 -16.24 0.62 1.96
N ILE A 76 -14.93 0.69 1.70
CA ILE A 76 -14.25 -0.09 0.66
C ILE A 76 -14.56 -1.57 0.79
N ASP A 77 -14.86 -2.26 -0.31
CA ASP A 77 -15.00 -3.70 -0.27
C ASP A 77 -13.64 -4.35 -0.02
N VAL A 78 -13.58 -5.17 1.04
CA VAL A 78 -12.38 -5.89 1.48
C VAL A 78 -12.57 -7.40 1.39
N SER A 79 -13.61 -7.84 0.66
CA SER A 79 -13.83 -9.24 0.29
C SER A 79 -12.68 -9.77 -0.58
N GLU A 80 -12.05 -8.89 -1.37
CA GLU A 80 -10.88 -9.17 -2.18
C GLU A 80 -9.63 -8.45 -1.68
N THR A 81 -8.46 -8.96 -2.05
CA THR A 81 -7.18 -8.35 -1.66
C THR A 81 -6.89 -7.14 -2.53
N LEU A 82 -6.67 -5.99 -1.89
CA LEU A 82 -6.24 -4.77 -2.56
C LEU A 82 -4.72 -4.69 -2.65
N TYR A 83 -4.22 -4.17 -3.77
CA TYR A 83 -2.80 -3.95 -4.02
C TYR A 83 -2.54 -2.48 -4.32
N PRO A 84 -1.43 -1.90 -3.82
CA PRO A 84 -1.02 -0.56 -4.24
C PRO A 84 -0.73 -0.58 -5.75
N MET A 85 -1.34 0.34 -6.48
CA MET A 85 -1.24 0.40 -7.93
C MET A 85 -1.06 1.84 -8.41
N ILE A 86 -0.38 1.97 -9.54
CA ILE A 86 -0.25 3.22 -10.27
C ILE A 86 -0.44 2.95 -11.75
N SER A 87 -1.12 3.84 -12.44
CA SER A 87 -1.27 3.82 -13.89
C SER A 87 -0.88 5.19 -14.45
N SER A 88 -0.17 5.20 -15.58
CA SER A 88 0.27 6.43 -16.22
C SER A 88 0.32 6.25 -17.73
N THR A 89 -0.24 7.23 -18.43
CA THR A 89 -0.17 7.36 -19.90
C THR A 89 0.84 8.41 -20.34
N ALA A 90 1.48 9.11 -19.39
CA ALA A 90 2.43 10.17 -19.67
C ALA A 90 3.77 9.60 -20.16
N GLN A 91 4.30 10.19 -21.23
CA GLN A 91 5.64 9.86 -21.71
C GLN A 91 6.68 10.27 -20.65
N GLN A 92 7.70 9.45 -20.43
CA GLN A 92 8.81 9.71 -19.50
C GLN A 92 8.41 9.86 -18.01
N SER A 93 7.33 9.21 -17.58
CA SER A 93 7.02 9.13 -16.15
C SER A 93 7.94 8.13 -15.43
N ARG A 94 8.40 8.49 -14.23
CA ARG A 94 9.11 7.60 -13.32
C ARG A 94 8.47 7.67 -11.95
N PHE A 95 8.05 6.53 -11.45
CA PHE A 95 7.52 6.38 -10.11
C PHE A 95 8.47 5.51 -9.30
N VAL A 96 8.69 5.90 -8.05
CA VAL A 96 9.46 5.12 -7.08
C VAL A 96 8.54 4.85 -5.90
N VAL A 97 8.37 3.57 -5.56
CA VAL A 97 7.61 3.18 -4.38
C VAL A 97 8.58 3.07 -3.22
N GLU A 98 8.40 3.93 -2.22
CA GLU A 98 9.24 3.99 -1.03
C GLU A 98 8.39 3.83 0.23
N ASN A 99 9.04 3.55 1.38
CA ASN A 99 8.42 3.57 2.70
C ASN A 99 7.14 2.73 2.86
N GLN A 100 7.06 1.59 2.15
CA GLN A 100 5.97 0.62 2.35
C GLN A 100 6.04 0.07 3.77
N SER A 101 5.06 0.43 4.59
CA SER A 101 4.91 -0.09 5.94
C SER A 101 3.49 -0.63 6.12
N CYS A 102 3.39 -1.71 6.88
CA CYS A 102 2.12 -2.26 7.31
C CYS A 102 2.15 -2.30 8.83
N LEU A 103 1.32 -1.46 9.45
CA LEU A 103 1.12 -1.47 10.89
C LEU A 103 -0.05 -2.42 11.18
N TYR A 104 0.28 -3.63 11.62
CA TYR A 104 -0.74 -4.55 12.13
C TYR A 104 -1.22 -3.99 13.47
N ILE A 105 -2.34 -3.25 13.47
CA ILE A 105 -2.95 -2.67 14.68
C ILE A 105 -3.32 -3.79 15.67
N ALA A 106 -3.61 -4.99 15.17
CA ALA A 106 -3.66 -6.22 15.93
C ALA A 106 -3.05 -7.36 15.11
N HIS A 107 -2.30 -8.25 15.78
CA HIS A 107 -1.90 -9.52 15.18
C HIS A 107 -3.13 -10.37 14.95
N SER A 108 -3.26 -10.97 13.76
CA SER A 108 -4.19 -12.09 13.58
C SER A 108 -3.89 -13.17 14.64
N LEU A 109 -4.86 -14.02 14.99
CA LEU A 109 -4.62 -15.13 15.91
C LEU A 109 -3.41 -15.97 15.46
N THR A 110 -3.28 -16.19 14.15
CA THR A 110 -2.14 -16.88 13.55
C THR A 110 -0.83 -16.13 13.80
N GLU A 111 -0.77 -14.81 13.59
CA GLU A 111 0.43 -14.03 13.87
C GLU A 111 0.76 -13.96 15.37
N ALA A 112 -0.24 -13.82 16.22
CA ALA A 112 -0.07 -13.84 17.68
C ALA A 112 0.48 -15.19 18.14
N ALA A 113 -0.06 -16.29 17.61
CA ALA A 113 0.43 -17.64 17.85
C ALA A 113 1.87 -17.83 17.33
N LEU A 114 2.17 -17.37 16.11
CA LEU A 114 3.52 -17.44 15.54
C LEU A 114 4.54 -16.62 16.34
N LEU A 115 4.16 -15.43 16.81
CA LEU A 115 4.99 -14.62 17.71
C LEU A 115 5.26 -15.34 19.02
N ARG A 116 4.23 -15.93 19.63
CA ARG A 116 4.38 -16.70 20.87
C ARG A 116 5.31 -17.90 20.65
N VAL A 117 5.10 -18.67 19.58
CA VAL A 117 5.96 -19.81 19.22
C VAL A 117 7.40 -19.36 19.02
N HIS A 118 7.62 -18.29 18.27
CA HIS A 118 8.95 -17.72 18.04
C HIS A 118 9.64 -17.28 19.34
N CYS A 119 8.90 -16.62 20.25
CA CYS A 119 9.44 -16.23 21.56
C CYS A 119 9.82 -17.43 22.44
N MET A 120 9.09 -18.55 22.34
CA MET A 120 9.37 -19.75 23.13
C MET A 120 10.48 -20.62 22.53
N SER A 121 10.57 -20.72 21.21
CA SER A 121 11.47 -21.66 20.51
C SER A 121 12.77 -21.02 20.03
N GLY A 122 12.86 -19.68 20.00
CA GLY A 122 14.03 -18.97 19.48
C GLY A 122 14.37 -19.45 18.06
N SER A 123 15.64 -19.74 17.79
CA SER A 123 16.10 -20.24 16.49
C SER A 123 15.78 -21.73 16.22
N SER A 124 15.19 -22.45 17.19
CA SER A 124 14.86 -23.88 17.07
C SER A 124 13.51 -24.14 16.36
N TYR A 125 12.81 -23.09 15.91
CA TYR A 125 11.50 -23.18 15.25
C TYR A 125 11.46 -24.12 14.04
N ALA A 126 12.60 -24.36 13.38
CA ALA A 126 12.70 -25.22 12.20
C ALA A 126 12.49 -26.71 12.51
N HIS A 127 12.61 -27.13 13.77
CA HIS A 127 12.42 -28.51 14.20
C HIS A 127 11.00 -28.80 14.71
N LEU A 128 10.15 -27.78 14.81
CA LEU A 128 8.77 -27.98 15.26
C LEU A 128 7.96 -28.72 14.19
N PRO A 129 7.01 -29.59 14.59
CA PRO A 129 6.14 -30.33 13.67
C PRO A 129 5.04 -29.42 13.10
N LEU A 130 5.45 -28.32 12.45
CA LEU A 130 4.57 -27.32 11.88
C LEU A 130 4.47 -27.49 10.36
N PRO A 131 3.32 -27.15 9.75
CA PRO A 131 3.23 -27.01 8.30
C PRO A 131 4.34 -26.11 7.75
N ARG A 132 4.89 -26.50 6.58
CA ARG A 132 6.02 -25.79 5.94
C ARG A 132 5.77 -24.29 5.78
N THR A 133 4.53 -23.90 5.48
CA THR A 133 4.12 -22.49 5.35
C THR A 133 4.33 -21.70 6.64
N LEU A 134 4.06 -22.29 7.81
CA LEU A 134 4.27 -21.65 9.10
C LEU A 134 5.76 -21.56 9.46
N VAL A 135 6.54 -22.61 9.18
CA VAL A 135 8.01 -22.60 9.37
C VAL A 135 8.65 -21.48 8.53
N LEU A 136 8.23 -21.32 7.28
CA LEU A 136 8.70 -20.25 6.41
C LEU A 136 8.35 -18.86 6.95
N ARG A 137 7.13 -18.67 7.49
CA ARG A 137 6.73 -17.41 8.14
C ARG A 137 7.59 -17.12 9.38
N LEU A 138 7.84 -18.10 10.25
CA LEU A 138 8.73 -17.94 11.41
C LEU A 138 10.14 -17.54 11.00
N GLY A 139 10.68 -18.12 9.92
CA GLY A 139 11.97 -17.73 9.37
C GLY A 139 12.00 -16.31 8.77
N GLN A 140 10.89 -15.85 8.18
CA GLN A 140 10.76 -14.45 7.75
C GLN A 140 10.76 -13.49 8.95
N MET A 141 10.11 -13.86 10.05
CA MET A 141 10.06 -13.07 11.28
C MET A 141 11.45 -12.94 11.93
N GLU A 142 12.22 -14.04 12.04
CA GLU A 142 13.62 -13.99 12.52
C GLU A 142 14.48 -13.04 11.69
N ARG A 143 14.40 -13.14 10.36
CA ARG A 143 15.16 -12.25 9.46
C ARG A 143 14.81 -10.78 9.65
N ARG A 144 13.53 -10.45 9.84
CA ARG A 144 13.07 -9.08 10.13
C ARG A 144 13.62 -8.59 11.47
N ARG A 145 13.57 -9.41 12.51
CA ARG A 145 14.11 -9.09 13.84
C ARG A 145 15.61 -8.81 13.79
N HIS A 146 16.38 -9.62 13.07
CA HIS A 146 17.81 -9.39 12.87
C HIS A 146 18.11 -8.11 12.09
N ARG A 147 17.31 -7.76 11.08
CA ARG A 147 17.46 -6.49 10.35
C ARG A 147 17.24 -5.29 11.28
N LEU A 148 16.17 -5.31 12.08
CA LEU A 148 15.86 -4.23 13.03
C LEU A 148 16.94 -4.05 14.10
N ARG A 149 17.55 -5.16 14.56
CA ARG A 149 18.68 -5.11 15.51
C ARG A 149 19.99 -4.59 14.90
N ARG A 150 20.15 -4.69 13.58
CA ARG A 150 21.39 -4.28 12.88
C ARG A 150 21.35 -2.84 12.37
N THR A 151 20.17 -2.23 12.23
CA THR A 151 20.05 -0.80 11.98
C THR A 151 20.51 -0.02 13.20
N PRO A 152 21.62 0.74 13.12
CA PRO A 152 22.01 1.63 14.21
C PRO A 152 20.92 2.69 14.36
N THR A 153 20.45 2.91 15.58
CA THR A 153 19.75 4.14 15.92
C THR A 153 20.67 5.30 15.60
N LYS A 154 20.46 5.98 14.46
CA LYS A 154 21.04 7.31 14.22
C LYS A 154 20.40 8.25 15.24
N THR A 155 21.00 8.36 16.42
CA THR A 155 20.78 9.48 17.31
C THR A 155 21.20 10.74 16.56
N ARG A 156 20.21 11.55 16.19
CA ARG A 156 20.44 12.87 15.61
C ARG A 156 21.15 13.70 16.68
N PRO A 157 22.34 14.27 16.42
CA PRO A 157 22.96 15.19 17.38
C PRO A 157 22.03 16.39 17.51
N VAL A 158 21.69 16.72 18.76
CA VAL A 158 21.03 17.96 19.12
C VAL A 158 22.04 19.08 18.90
N ALA A 159 21.69 20.02 18.03
CA ALA A 159 22.35 21.31 17.87
C ALA A 159 21.34 22.39 18.23
#